data_AF-A0A3D5E8H7-F1
#
_entry.id   AF-A0A3D5E8H7-F1
#
_cell.length_a   1.000
_cell.length_b   1.000
_cell.length_c   1.000
_cell.angle_alpha   90.00
_cell.angle_beta   90.00
_cell.angle_gamma   90.00
#
_symmetry.space_group_name_H-M   'P 1'
#
loop_
_entity.id
_entity.type
_entity.pdbx_description
1 polymer ?
#
loop_
_entity_poly.entity_id
_entity_poly.type
_entity_poly.pdbx_seq_one_letter_code
_entity_poly.pdbx_strand_id
1 'polypeptide(L)'
;RQPEIARALAVNGAEIILDLTAWVSWASNIEELSTTQCEYLMPARAFENGVWVAAADKWGPEGNTLVYAGRSCVIDPQGNSRVDAPSTGDTLVTYVIDPVETFSTTVPRRPNLYGRLMEPWEDSPAKSFLDEPMVPADENRRIAVLPGSGDGFDAAMLVSRYEALRAQNCDLIVIGGESGNEGWQTAMPAIEKAVQVNGGVLAFAVSTNGCTMEQVAVLVTPDQTLEHRSTHGRGIDLGESFAPVISTDVGNVGLLCGDEGLVPEVGRCLALEGADVLAWSSFGEHPMNERMARTRSDENRVYTTAAWTGGGVITSPTGAPLTAVPAGTDLAMAAQVNRANARWKDMAPSTHALRDRVPEAYGALVSNR
;
A
#
# COMPACT_ATOMS: atom_id res chain seq x y z
N ARG A 1 -10.73 -3.42 10.10
CA ARG A 1 -9.82 -2.47 9.41
C ARG A 1 -8.36 -2.72 9.74
N GLN A 2 -7.96 -2.93 10.99
CA GLN A 2 -6.56 -3.28 11.33
C GLN A 2 -6.11 -4.58 10.64
N PRO A 3 -5.03 -4.57 9.83
CA PRO A 3 -4.52 -5.78 9.19
C PRO A 3 -4.03 -6.83 10.19
N GLU A 4 -3.52 -6.40 11.36
CA GLU A 4 -2.94 -7.28 12.36
C GLU A 4 -3.94 -8.31 12.90
N ILE A 5 -5.22 -7.95 13.01
CA ILE A 5 -6.28 -8.86 13.48
C ILE A 5 -6.49 -9.99 12.47
N ALA A 6 -6.72 -9.65 11.21
CA ALA A 6 -6.92 -10.64 10.15
C ALA A 6 -5.68 -11.52 9.99
N ARG A 7 -4.49 -10.91 10.04
CA ARG A 7 -3.23 -11.63 9.99
C ARG A 7 -3.05 -12.59 11.16
N ALA A 8 -3.36 -12.17 12.38
CA ALA A 8 -3.24 -13.02 13.55
C ALA A 8 -4.19 -14.22 13.48
N LEU A 9 -5.43 -14.03 13.00
CA LEU A 9 -6.36 -15.14 12.78
C LEU A 9 -5.81 -16.15 11.78
N ALA A 10 -5.35 -15.68 10.62
CA ALA A 10 -4.80 -16.55 9.57
C ALA A 10 -3.55 -17.32 10.04
N VAL A 11 -2.63 -16.66 10.75
CA VAL A 11 -1.42 -17.30 11.31
C VAL A 11 -1.77 -18.36 12.36
N ASN A 12 -2.89 -18.21 13.07
CA ASN A 12 -3.40 -19.22 14.00
C ASN A 12 -4.21 -20.33 13.30
N GLY A 13 -4.19 -20.41 11.97
CA GLY A 13 -4.81 -21.48 11.19
C GLY A 13 -6.26 -21.23 10.79
N ALA A 14 -6.76 -20.00 10.85
CA ALA A 14 -8.08 -19.68 10.32
C ALA A 14 -8.09 -19.85 8.79
N GLU A 15 -8.98 -20.71 8.28
CA GLU A 15 -9.21 -20.88 6.83
C GLU A 15 -10.28 -19.92 6.29
N ILE A 16 -11.13 -19.43 7.19
CA ILE A 16 -12.22 -18.50 6.91
C ILE A 16 -12.25 -17.45 8.02
N ILE A 17 -12.28 -16.17 7.63
CA ILE A 17 -12.53 -15.05 8.53
C ILE A 17 -14.01 -14.66 8.40
N LEU A 18 -14.72 -14.66 9.54
CA LEU A 18 -16.10 -14.19 9.62
C LEU A 18 -16.12 -12.73 10.10
N ASP A 19 -16.66 -11.82 9.30
CA ASP A 19 -16.84 -10.42 9.66
C ASP A 19 -18.33 -10.11 9.88
N LEU A 20 -18.74 -9.99 11.15
CA LEU A 20 -20.13 -9.66 11.52
C LEU A 20 -20.20 -8.16 11.79
N THR A 21 -20.91 -7.42 10.94
CA THR A 21 -20.63 -6.00 10.78
C THR A 21 -21.86 -5.13 10.50
N ALA A 22 -21.62 -3.82 10.61
CA ALA A 22 -22.56 -2.74 10.33
C ALA A 22 -21.80 -1.61 9.62
N TRP A 23 -21.43 -1.83 8.36
CA TRP A 23 -20.65 -0.90 7.56
C TRP A 23 -21.50 0.27 7.10
N VAL A 24 -21.08 1.47 7.52
CA VAL A 24 -21.63 2.72 7.02
C VAL A 24 -21.29 2.88 5.53
N SER A 25 -22.23 3.45 4.78
CA SER A 25 -22.14 3.50 3.32
C SER A 25 -22.23 4.91 2.74
N TRP A 26 -21.91 5.01 1.44
CA TRP A 26 -22.16 6.18 0.62
C TRP A 26 -22.68 5.75 -0.75
N ALA A 27 -23.55 6.58 -1.32
CA ALA A 27 -23.92 6.65 -2.74
C ALA A 27 -25.02 7.71 -2.88
N SER A 28 -25.34 8.09 -4.12
CA SER A 28 -26.48 8.96 -4.40
C SER A 28 -27.82 8.21 -4.38
N ASN A 29 -27.80 6.89 -4.61
CA ASN A 29 -28.97 6.00 -4.68
C ASN A 29 -28.79 4.81 -3.71
N ILE A 30 -29.89 4.30 -3.13
CA ILE A 30 -29.83 3.21 -2.14
C ILE A 30 -29.28 1.92 -2.78
N GLU A 31 -29.64 1.65 -4.02
CA GLU A 31 -29.22 0.49 -4.82
C GLU A 31 -27.71 0.49 -5.13
N GLU A 32 -27.09 1.66 -5.05
CA GLU A 32 -25.67 1.88 -5.35
C GLU A 32 -24.82 2.02 -4.08
N LEU A 33 -25.42 1.96 -2.88
CA LEU A 33 -24.68 2.11 -1.63
C LEU A 33 -23.49 1.15 -1.59
N SER A 34 -22.33 1.71 -1.31
CA SER A 34 -21.04 1.02 -1.25
C SER A 34 -20.30 1.38 0.03
N THR A 35 -19.24 0.65 0.33
CA THR A 35 -18.36 0.92 1.47
C THR A 35 -16.92 0.50 1.15
N THR A 36 -15.93 1.12 1.81
CA THR A 36 -14.50 0.81 1.57
C THR A 36 -14.17 -0.65 1.90
N GLN A 37 -14.98 -1.25 2.76
CA GLN A 37 -14.82 -2.61 3.25
C GLN A 37 -15.09 -3.63 2.15
N CYS A 38 -16.18 -3.49 1.40
CA CYS A 38 -16.47 -4.38 0.28
C CYS A 38 -15.63 -4.06 -0.96
N GLU A 39 -15.31 -2.79 -1.20
CA GLU A 39 -14.56 -2.39 -2.40
C GLU A 39 -13.12 -2.91 -2.43
N TYR A 40 -12.41 -2.85 -1.29
CA TYR A 40 -10.99 -3.21 -1.27
C TYR A 40 -10.48 -3.80 0.03
N LEU A 41 -10.99 -3.42 1.22
CA LEU A 41 -10.38 -3.92 2.47
C LEU A 41 -10.62 -5.43 2.67
N MET A 42 -11.85 -5.92 2.51
CA MET A 42 -12.13 -7.37 2.66
C MET A 42 -11.47 -8.19 1.54
N PRO A 43 -11.51 -7.77 0.25
CA PRO A 43 -10.66 -8.35 -0.79
C PRO A 43 -9.18 -8.44 -0.42
N ALA A 44 -8.62 -7.36 0.12
CA ALA A 44 -7.22 -7.34 0.54
C ALA A 44 -6.96 -8.29 1.72
N ARG A 45 -7.87 -8.37 2.71
CA ARG A 45 -7.73 -9.33 3.83
C ARG A 45 -7.76 -10.76 3.37
N ALA A 46 -8.64 -11.11 2.43
CA ALA A 46 -8.68 -12.46 1.86
C ALA A 46 -7.37 -12.76 1.11
N PHE A 47 -6.97 -11.86 0.21
CA PHE A 47 -5.79 -12.00 -0.65
C PHE A 47 -4.46 -12.07 0.12
N GLU A 48 -4.20 -11.12 1.02
CA GLU A 48 -2.91 -11.05 1.71
C GLU A 48 -2.71 -12.19 2.72
N ASN A 49 -3.81 -12.81 3.16
CA ASN A 49 -3.81 -13.94 4.09
C ASN A 49 -3.98 -15.30 3.42
N GLY A 50 -4.42 -15.35 2.16
CA GLY A 50 -4.70 -16.62 1.47
C GLY A 50 -5.85 -17.39 2.13
N VAL A 51 -6.86 -16.68 2.65
CA VAL A 51 -8.00 -17.25 3.36
C VAL A 51 -9.31 -16.75 2.77
N TRP A 52 -10.40 -17.48 3.00
CA TRP A 52 -11.73 -16.99 2.68
C TRP A 52 -12.16 -15.90 3.66
N VAL A 53 -12.98 -14.97 3.18
CA VAL A 53 -13.68 -14.00 4.03
C VAL A 53 -15.18 -14.13 3.78
N ALA A 54 -15.97 -14.24 4.84
CA ALA A 54 -17.42 -14.14 4.77
C ALA A 54 -17.88 -12.98 5.66
N ALA A 55 -18.41 -11.94 5.04
CA ALA A 55 -18.91 -10.76 5.73
C ALA A 55 -20.43 -10.73 5.73
N ALA A 56 -21.02 -10.56 6.91
CA ALA A 56 -22.45 -10.39 7.11
C ALA A 56 -22.72 -8.98 7.63
N ASP A 57 -23.19 -8.10 6.74
CA ASP A 57 -23.46 -6.70 7.04
C ASP A 57 -24.94 -6.43 7.33
N LYS A 58 -25.19 -5.44 8.17
CA LYS A 58 -26.51 -4.83 8.36
C LYS A 58 -26.90 -4.07 7.07
N TRP A 59 -28.17 -4.10 6.68
CA TRP A 59 -28.67 -3.29 5.57
C TRP A 59 -29.71 -2.27 6.04
N GLY A 60 -29.89 -1.23 5.24
CA GLY A 60 -30.96 -0.26 5.41
C GLY A 60 -30.65 0.87 6.39
N PRO A 61 -31.59 1.81 6.57
CA PRO A 61 -31.40 2.99 7.39
C PRO A 61 -31.54 2.69 8.89
N GLU A 62 -30.77 3.41 9.70
CA GLU A 62 -30.99 3.54 11.14
C GLU A 62 -31.59 4.92 11.43
N GLY A 63 -32.90 4.93 11.59
CA GLY A 63 -33.68 6.16 11.65
C GLY A 63 -33.47 7.01 10.40
N ASN A 64 -33.23 8.31 10.59
CA ASN A 64 -32.97 9.27 9.51
C ASN A 64 -31.51 9.78 9.53
N THR A 65 -30.61 9.06 10.18
CA THR A 65 -29.26 9.57 10.52
C THR A 65 -28.13 8.78 9.90
N LEU A 66 -28.37 7.52 9.53
CA LEU A 66 -27.34 6.63 9.00
C LEU A 66 -27.97 5.61 8.07
N VAL A 67 -27.20 5.12 7.10
CA VAL A 67 -27.56 3.97 6.27
C VAL A 67 -26.39 3.01 6.20
N TYR A 68 -26.68 1.72 6.30
CA TYR A 68 -25.70 0.65 6.18
C TYR A 68 -25.63 0.12 4.75
N ALA A 69 -24.49 -0.42 4.37
CA ALA A 69 -24.21 -0.82 2.99
C ALA A 69 -25.05 -2.04 2.57
N GLY A 70 -25.36 -2.93 3.52
CA GLY A 70 -25.72 -4.29 3.17
C GLY A 70 -24.53 -4.93 2.47
N ARG A 71 -24.74 -5.57 1.31
CA ARG A 71 -23.61 -6.14 0.53
C ARG A 71 -22.80 -7.19 1.28
N SER A 72 -23.44 -7.95 2.17
CA SER A 72 -22.88 -9.18 2.71
C SER A 72 -22.27 -10.02 1.59
N CYS A 73 -21.06 -10.52 1.77
CA CYS A 73 -20.32 -11.13 0.68
C CYS A 73 -19.45 -12.30 1.13
N VAL A 74 -19.11 -13.16 0.18
CA VAL A 74 -18.09 -14.22 0.35
C VAL A 74 -16.98 -13.97 -0.66
N ILE A 75 -15.76 -13.88 -0.17
CA ILE A 75 -14.57 -13.51 -0.94
C ILE A 75 -13.56 -14.65 -0.87
N ASP A 76 -13.01 -15.01 -2.03
CA ASP A 76 -12.01 -16.06 -2.15
C ASP A 76 -10.60 -15.63 -1.70
N PRO A 77 -9.67 -16.58 -1.48
CA PRO A 77 -8.27 -16.29 -1.17
C PRO A 77 -7.50 -15.48 -2.22
N GLN A 78 -8.07 -15.23 -3.41
CA GLN A 78 -7.51 -14.38 -4.45
C GLN A 78 -8.05 -12.94 -4.39
N GLY A 79 -8.96 -12.64 -3.44
CA GLY A 79 -9.58 -11.33 -3.27
C GLY A 79 -10.77 -11.07 -4.20
N ASN A 80 -11.33 -12.11 -4.85
CA ASN A 80 -12.52 -11.98 -5.69
C ASN A 80 -13.78 -12.29 -4.89
N SER A 81 -14.80 -11.44 -5.03
CA SER A 81 -16.13 -11.78 -4.51
C SER A 81 -16.73 -12.93 -5.33
N ARG A 82 -17.34 -13.89 -4.63
CA ARG A 82 -18.01 -15.05 -5.20
C ARG A 82 -19.53 -14.96 -5.13
N VAL A 83 -20.02 -14.26 -4.11
CA VAL A 83 -21.43 -13.88 -3.99
C VAL A 83 -21.52 -12.59 -3.20
N ASP A 84 -22.39 -11.69 -3.63
CA ASP A 84 -22.72 -10.45 -2.95
C ASP A 84 -24.24 -10.37 -2.75
N ALA A 85 -24.65 -9.96 -1.56
CA ALA A 85 -26.00 -9.52 -1.30
C ALA A 85 -26.24 -8.16 -1.99
N PRO A 86 -27.50 -7.84 -2.35
CA PRO A 86 -27.85 -6.48 -2.72
C PRO A 86 -27.61 -5.51 -1.55
N SER A 87 -27.61 -4.21 -1.84
CA SER A 87 -27.64 -3.16 -0.81
C SER A 87 -29.03 -2.97 -0.18
N THR A 88 -30.06 -3.64 -0.72
CA THR A 88 -31.46 -3.51 -0.32
C THR A 88 -32.12 -4.85 -0.04
N GLY A 89 -33.04 -4.86 0.92
CA GLY A 89 -33.90 -6.00 1.23
C GLY A 89 -33.26 -7.03 2.15
N ASP A 90 -34.09 -7.66 2.98
CA ASP A 90 -33.68 -8.79 3.82
C ASP A 90 -33.24 -9.94 2.92
N THR A 91 -31.94 -10.20 2.90
CA THR A 91 -31.35 -11.19 1.99
C THR A 91 -30.48 -12.18 2.75
N LEU A 92 -30.67 -13.46 2.44
CA LEU A 92 -29.74 -14.52 2.78
C LEU A 92 -28.95 -14.90 1.53
N VAL A 93 -27.63 -14.80 1.59
CA VAL A 93 -26.73 -15.35 0.57
C VAL A 93 -26.11 -16.64 1.08
N THR A 94 -25.98 -17.63 0.22
CA THR A 94 -25.36 -18.92 0.53
C THR A 94 -24.29 -19.23 -0.49
N TYR A 95 -23.13 -19.70 -0.03
CA TYR A 95 -22.04 -20.13 -0.88
C TYR A 95 -21.40 -21.38 -0.28
N VAL A 96 -21.04 -22.35 -1.13
CA VAL A 96 -20.32 -23.55 -0.72
C VAL A 96 -18.84 -23.27 -0.92
N ILE A 97 -18.08 -23.27 0.18
CA ILE A 97 -16.65 -23.01 0.19
C ILE A 97 -15.90 -24.32 0.03
N ASP A 98 -14.97 -24.37 -0.92
CA ASP A 98 -13.99 -25.43 -0.99
C ASP A 98 -12.90 -25.19 0.08
N PRO A 99 -12.52 -26.22 0.86
CA PRO A 99 -11.44 -26.09 1.83
C PRO A 99 -10.15 -25.62 1.16
N VAL A 100 -9.37 -24.82 1.89
CA VAL A 100 -8.06 -24.37 1.41
C VAL A 100 -7.11 -25.57 1.47
N GLU A 101 -6.86 -26.23 0.33
CA GLU A 101 -6.01 -27.43 0.28
C GLU A 101 -4.55 -27.16 0.69
N THR A 102 -4.06 -25.93 0.52
CA THR A 102 -2.72 -25.52 0.96
C THR A 102 -2.72 -24.07 1.43
N PHE A 103 -2.44 -23.86 2.71
CA PHE A 103 -2.18 -22.54 3.26
C PHE A 103 -0.89 -21.97 2.66
N SER A 104 -1.02 -21.04 1.72
CA SER A 104 0.10 -20.22 1.29
C SER A 104 -0.40 -18.80 1.15
N THR A 105 0.15 -17.89 1.96
CA THR A 105 0.04 -16.47 1.66
C THR A 105 0.64 -16.25 0.27
N THR A 106 0.03 -15.37 -0.53
CA THR A 106 0.55 -15.05 -1.88
C THR A 106 2.04 -14.72 -1.82
N VAL A 107 2.42 -13.95 -0.80
CA VAL A 107 3.81 -13.58 -0.48
C VAL A 107 4.25 -14.22 0.85
N PRO A 108 5.38 -14.98 0.90
CA PRO A 108 5.88 -15.57 2.14
C PRO A 108 6.18 -14.53 3.22
N ARG A 109 5.90 -14.84 4.49
CA ARG A 109 6.15 -13.92 5.61
C ARG A 109 7.60 -13.97 6.10
N ARG A 110 8.06 -12.88 6.72
CA ARG A 110 9.38 -12.73 7.35
C ARG A 110 9.25 -12.17 8.77
N PRO A 111 8.77 -12.96 9.75
CA PRO A 111 8.38 -12.47 11.08
C PRO A 111 9.47 -11.70 11.83
N ASN A 112 10.75 -12.06 11.63
CA ASN A 112 11.90 -11.38 12.21
C ASN A 112 12.03 -9.91 11.79
N LEU A 113 11.40 -9.50 10.67
CA LEU A 113 11.43 -8.13 10.18
C LEU A 113 10.27 -7.27 10.70
N TYR A 114 9.37 -7.83 11.51
CA TYR A 114 8.13 -7.14 11.92
C TYR A 114 8.15 -6.66 13.38
N GLY A 115 9.34 -6.57 13.99
CA GLY A 115 9.49 -6.20 15.41
C GLY A 115 8.77 -4.90 15.80
N ARG A 116 8.75 -3.91 14.90
CA ARG A 116 8.04 -2.62 15.09
C ARG A 116 6.56 -2.78 15.41
N LEU A 117 5.93 -3.89 15.00
CA LEU A 117 4.52 -4.15 15.31
C LEU A 117 4.27 -4.31 16.82
N MET A 118 5.26 -4.80 17.57
CA MET A 118 5.15 -5.09 19.00
C MET A 118 5.39 -3.86 19.89
N GLU A 119 5.81 -2.74 19.29
CA GLU A 119 6.11 -1.54 20.05
C GLU A 119 4.83 -0.77 20.43
N PRO A 120 4.74 -0.26 21.68
CA PRO A 120 3.69 0.67 22.09
C PRO A 120 3.66 1.92 21.24
N TRP A 121 2.50 2.58 21.21
CA TRP A 121 2.34 3.84 20.50
C TRP A 121 3.29 4.93 20.99
N GLU A 122 3.55 4.95 22.30
CA GLU A 122 4.38 5.94 22.98
C GLU A 122 5.83 5.94 22.47
N ASP A 123 6.31 4.79 22.01
CA ASP A 123 7.69 4.60 21.53
C ASP A 123 7.80 4.69 20.00
N SER A 124 6.67 4.80 19.29
CA SER A 124 6.64 4.86 17.82
C SER A 124 7.23 6.18 17.31
N PRO A 125 8.20 6.14 16.37
CA PRO A 125 8.71 7.34 15.70
C PRO A 125 7.62 8.19 15.04
N ALA A 126 6.56 7.56 14.54
CA ALA A 126 5.40 8.27 14.00
C ALA A 126 4.83 9.29 14.98
N LYS A 127 4.81 8.98 16.29
CA LYS A 127 4.27 9.89 17.31
C LYS A 127 5.02 11.22 17.33
N SER A 128 6.36 11.22 17.29
CA SER A 128 7.12 12.48 17.34
C SER A 128 6.81 13.37 16.14
N PHE A 129 6.62 12.78 14.96
CA PHE A 129 6.26 13.54 13.77
C PHE A 129 4.81 14.04 13.78
N LEU A 130 3.90 13.33 14.45
CA LEU A 130 2.50 13.78 14.61
C LEU A 130 2.37 14.96 15.58
N ASP A 131 3.29 15.08 16.54
CA ASP A 131 3.32 16.18 17.50
C ASP A 131 3.92 17.48 16.92
N GLU A 132 4.51 17.42 15.71
CA GLU A 132 5.10 18.58 15.04
C GLU A 132 4.01 19.57 14.57
N PRO A 133 4.12 20.87 14.92
CA PRO A 133 3.18 21.87 14.43
C PRO A 133 3.37 22.09 12.92
N MET A 134 2.26 22.17 12.18
CA MET A 134 2.27 22.42 10.75
C MET A 134 1.20 23.43 10.35
N VAL A 135 1.45 24.16 9.26
CA VAL A 135 0.50 25.07 8.64
C VAL A 135 0.02 24.43 7.34
N PRO A 136 -1.22 23.89 7.28
CA PRO A 136 -1.65 23.11 6.11
C PRO A 136 -1.47 23.80 4.76
N ALA A 137 -1.54 25.13 4.70
CA ALA A 137 -1.31 25.88 3.46
C ALA A 137 0.11 25.71 2.88
N ASP A 138 1.11 25.46 3.74
CA ASP A 138 2.53 25.34 3.38
C ASP A 138 2.95 23.89 3.05
N GLU A 139 2.05 22.94 3.32
CA GLU A 139 2.27 21.49 3.22
C GLU A 139 1.89 20.89 1.87
N ASN A 140 1.51 21.72 0.90
CA ASN A 140 1.10 21.29 -0.43
C ASN A 140 2.31 20.88 -1.27
N ARG A 141 2.22 19.70 -1.89
CA ARG A 141 3.25 19.09 -2.73
C ARG A 141 2.62 18.40 -3.92
N ARG A 142 3.40 18.10 -4.95
CA ARG A 142 2.92 17.37 -6.13
C ARG A 142 3.67 16.06 -6.29
N ILE A 143 2.96 14.95 -6.34
CA ILE A 143 3.56 13.62 -6.55
C ILE A 143 3.16 13.12 -7.93
N ALA A 144 4.11 12.48 -8.63
CA ALA A 144 3.89 11.80 -9.89
C ALA A 144 4.08 10.29 -9.77
N VAL A 145 3.26 9.56 -10.53
CA VAL A 145 3.36 8.12 -10.75
C VAL A 145 3.56 7.89 -12.24
N LEU A 146 4.52 7.03 -12.58
CA LEU A 146 4.84 6.66 -13.96
C LEU A 146 4.97 5.14 -14.06
N PRO A 147 4.29 4.47 -15.00
CA PRO A 147 4.46 3.04 -15.18
C PRO A 147 5.89 2.71 -15.63
N GLY A 148 6.34 1.49 -15.32
CA GLY A 148 7.51 0.94 -15.99
C GLY A 148 7.21 0.77 -17.49
N SER A 149 8.18 1.05 -18.36
CA SER A 149 8.12 0.73 -19.78
C SER A 149 8.07 -0.77 -20.04
N GLY A 150 8.72 -1.58 -19.19
CA GLY A 150 8.85 -3.02 -19.42
C GLY A 150 9.87 -3.38 -20.53
N ASP A 151 10.53 -2.38 -21.10
CA ASP A 151 11.60 -2.54 -22.10
C ASP A 151 12.97 -2.80 -21.45
N GLY A 152 13.02 -2.72 -20.12
CA GLY A 152 14.23 -2.86 -19.32
C GLY A 152 14.81 -1.51 -18.88
N PHE A 153 15.75 -1.58 -17.95
CA PHE A 153 16.33 -0.43 -17.28
C PHE A 153 17.21 0.40 -18.23
N ASP A 154 16.75 1.61 -18.53
CA ASP A 154 17.50 2.64 -19.27
C ASP A 154 17.59 3.91 -18.41
N ALA A 155 18.79 4.18 -17.89
CA ALA A 155 19.05 5.32 -17.03
C ALA A 155 18.87 6.68 -17.75
N ALA A 156 19.16 6.76 -19.05
CA ALA A 156 19.00 8.00 -19.80
C ALA A 156 17.51 8.32 -20.00
N MET A 157 16.71 7.29 -20.30
CA MET A 157 15.25 7.42 -20.40
C MET A 157 14.64 7.80 -19.05
N LEU A 158 15.08 7.15 -17.96
CA LEU A 158 14.64 7.46 -16.59
C LEU A 158 14.96 8.91 -16.22
N VAL A 159 16.18 9.39 -16.47
CA VAL A 159 16.57 10.79 -16.24
C VAL A 159 15.70 11.73 -17.07
N SER A 160 15.48 11.45 -18.36
CA SER A 160 14.65 12.30 -19.21
C SER A 160 13.21 12.40 -18.71
N ARG A 161 12.62 11.29 -18.25
CA ARG A 161 11.26 11.24 -17.70
C ARG A 161 11.19 11.99 -16.37
N TYR A 162 12.19 11.81 -15.51
CA TYR A 162 12.32 12.53 -14.26
C TYR A 162 12.40 14.05 -14.49
N GLU A 163 13.27 14.52 -15.37
CA GLU A 163 13.42 15.96 -15.68
C GLU A 163 12.13 16.55 -16.27
N ALA A 164 11.44 15.82 -17.14
CA ALA A 164 10.16 16.24 -17.69
C ALA A 164 9.06 16.41 -16.62
N LEU A 165 9.07 15.57 -15.57
CA LEU A 165 8.14 15.68 -14.44
C LEU A 165 8.55 16.74 -13.43
N ARG A 166 9.86 16.95 -13.22
CA ARG A 166 10.40 18.08 -12.46
C ARG A 166 10.05 19.42 -13.09
N ALA A 167 10.11 19.54 -14.41
CA ALA A 167 9.66 20.73 -15.14
C ALA A 167 8.15 21.03 -14.96
N GLN A 168 7.37 20.04 -14.51
CA GLN A 168 5.96 20.17 -14.14
C GLN A 168 5.75 20.36 -12.63
N ASN A 169 6.83 20.65 -11.89
CA ASN A 169 6.86 20.83 -10.44
C ASN A 169 6.41 19.58 -9.65
N CYS A 170 6.75 18.37 -10.09
CA CYS A 170 6.51 17.15 -9.30
C CYS A 170 7.64 16.95 -8.29
N ASP A 171 7.35 17.01 -7.00
CA ASP A 171 8.33 16.97 -5.90
C ASP A 171 8.79 15.54 -5.55
N LEU A 172 7.93 14.54 -5.76
CA LEU A 172 8.26 13.11 -5.70
C LEU A 172 7.78 12.43 -6.98
N ILE A 173 8.63 11.62 -7.58
CA ILE A 173 8.34 10.84 -8.79
C ILE A 173 8.59 9.37 -8.45
N VAL A 174 7.57 8.53 -8.61
CA VAL A 174 7.68 7.08 -8.41
C VAL A 174 7.48 6.37 -9.76
N ILE A 175 8.45 5.57 -10.14
CA ILE A 175 8.47 4.82 -11.41
C ILE A 175 8.31 3.33 -11.13
N GLY A 176 7.55 2.63 -11.97
CA GLY A 176 7.40 1.18 -11.92
C GLY A 176 8.74 0.46 -12.06
N GLY A 177 8.81 -0.77 -11.56
CA GLY A 177 10.03 -1.56 -11.57
C GLY A 177 10.40 -2.04 -12.98
N GLU A 178 11.69 -2.01 -13.31
CA GLU A 178 12.24 -2.45 -14.60
C GLU A 178 13.14 -3.68 -14.46
N SER A 179 13.28 -4.46 -15.54
CA SER A 179 14.31 -5.51 -15.60
C SER A 179 15.66 -4.90 -15.99
N GLY A 180 16.73 -5.22 -15.27
CA GLY A 180 18.08 -4.68 -15.52
C GLY A 180 19.16 -5.75 -15.53
N ASN A 181 20.30 -5.42 -16.13
CA ASN A 181 21.49 -6.27 -16.07
C ASN A 181 22.20 -6.13 -14.72
N GLU A 182 23.01 -7.14 -14.35
CA GLU A 182 23.96 -6.98 -13.25
C GLU A 182 24.87 -5.76 -13.49
N GLY A 183 25.13 -4.98 -12.43
CA GLY A 183 25.93 -3.76 -12.52
C GLY A 183 25.19 -2.54 -13.09
N TRP A 184 23.85 -2.56 -13.17
CA TRP A 184 23.03 -1.39 -13.51
C TRP A 184 23.37 -0.15 -12.66
N GLN A 185 23.89 -0.35 -11.44
CA GLN A 185 24.35 0.71 -10.54
C GLN A 185 25.46 1.59 -11.14
N THR A 186 26.18 1.11 -12.16
CA THR A 186 27.16 1.93 -12.90
C THR A 186 26.55 3.18 -13.53
N ALA A 187 25.23 3.21 -13.74
CA ALA A 187 24.49 4.36 -14.24
C ALA A 187 24.04 5.35 -13.15
N MET A 188 24.15 4.99 -11.86
CA MET A 188 23.69 5.84 -10.74
C MET A 188 24.29 7.24 -10.72
N PRO A 189 25.59 7.46 -10.99
CA PRO A 189 26.15 8.82 -10.97
C PRO A 189 25.45 9.81 -11.92
N ALA A 190 24.89 9.33 -13.04
CA ALA A 190 24.13 10.17 -13.95
C ALA A 190 22.75 10.54 -13.38
N ILE A 191 22.08 9.58 -12.73
CA ILE A 191 20.77 9.75 -12.08
C ILE A 191 20.90 10.70 -10.89
N GLU A 192 21.88 10.44 -10.01
CA GLU A 192 22.19 11.26 -8.84
C GLU A 192 22.48 12.70 -9.23
N LYS A 193 23.30 12.91 -10.27
CA LYS A 193 23.59 14.24 -10.78
C LYS A 193 22.33 14.95 -11.30
N ALA A 194 21.45 14.26 -12.01
CA ALA A 194 20.19 14.84 -12.49
C ALA A 194 19.29 15.25 -11.31
N VAL A 195 19.21 14.43 -10.26
CA VAL A 195 18.43 14.73 -9.06
C VAL A 195 19.04 15.89 -8.27
N GLN A 196 20.35 15.90 -8.07
CA GLN A 196 21.08 16.97 -7.40
C GLN A 196 20.88 18.33 -8.11
N VAL A 197 20.86 18.35 -9.45
CA VAL A 197 20.68 19.58 -10.24
C VAL A 197 19.23 20.08 -10.22
N ASN A 198 18.25 19.18 -10.34
CA ASN A 198 16.85 19.55 -10.54
C ASN A 198 15.99 19.54 -9.25
N GLY A 199 16.54 19.03 -8.14
CA GLY A 199 15.87 18.93 -6.84
C GLY A 199 14.69 17.96 -6.81
N GLY A 200 14.08 17.72 -5.65
CA GLY A 200 12.98 16.75 -5.51
C GLY A 200 13.47 15.32 -5.27
N VAL A 201 12.54 14.37 -5.33
CA VAL A 201 12.77 12.97 -4.94
C VAL A 201 12.39 12.04 -6.08
N LEU A 202 13.24 11.06 -6.37
CA LEU A 202 13.00 10.03 -7.38
C LEU A 202 13.03 8.65 -6.71
N ALA A 203 11.97 7.86 -6.88
CA ALA A 203 11.90 6.47 -6.49
C ALA A 203 11.67 5.57 -7.71
N PHE A 204 12.42 4.49 -7.83
CA PHE A 204 12.27 3.47 -8.88
C PHE A 204 12.76 2.11 -8.37
N ALA A 205 12.60 1.05 -9.17
CA ALA A 205 13.17 -0.24 -8.82
C ALA A 205 13.73 -0.98 -10.03
N VAL A 206 14.73 -1.84 -9.78
CA VAL A 206 15.36 -2.68 -10.79
C VAL A 206 15.37 -4.14 -10.32
N SER A 207 14.96 -5.05 -11.19
CA SER A 207 15.04 -6.50 -11.00
C SER A 207 16.17 -7.03 -11.87
N THR A 208 17.21 -7.61 -11.28
CA THR A 208 18.32 -8.18 -12.06
C THR A 208 17.88 -9.43 -12.80
N ASN A 209 18.41 -9.63 -14.01
CA ASN A 209 18.12 -10.78 -14.89
C ASN A 209 19.22 -11.86 -14.84
N GLY A 210 20.10 -11.82 -13.83
CA GLY A 210 21.22 -12.74 -13.66
C GLY A 210 20.82 -14.13 -13.13
N CYS A 211 21.83 -14.95 -12.79
CA CYS A 211 21.61 -16.29 -12.21
C CYS A 211 20.86 -16.24 -10.87
N THR A 212 21.07 -15.17 -10.11
CA THR A 212 20.30 -14.82 -8.92
C THR A 212 19.58 -13.51 -9.21
N MET A 213 18.25 -13.56 -9.30
CA MET A 213 17.44 -12.36 -9.46
C MET A 213 17.37 -11.61 -8.13
N GLU A 214 17.68 -10.33 -8.13
CA GLU A 214 17.54 -9.44 -6.99
C GLU A 214 16.61 -8.31 -7.39
N GLN A 215 15.75 -7.87 -6.46
CA GLN A 215 14.91 -6.70 -6.66
C GLN A 215 15.37 -5.61 -5.71
N VAL A 216 15.74 -4.45 -6.26
CA VAL A 216 16.24 -3.31 -5.50
C VAL A 216 15.40 -2.10 -5.83
N ALA A 217 14.73 -1.54 -4.82
CA ALA A 217 14.15 -0.21 -4.90
C ALA A 217 15.21 0.83 -4.54
N VAL A 218 15.20 1.95 -5.25
CA VAL A 218 16.14 3.05 -5.08
C VAL A 218 15.36 4.31 -4.82
N LEU A 219 15.80 5.10 -3.85
CA LEU A 219 15.31 6.45 -3.61
C LEU A 219 16.48 7.42 -3.66
N VAL A 220 16.39 8.39 -4.56
CA VAL A 220 17.40 9.42 -4.78
C VAL A 220 16.82 10.77 -4.36
N THR A 221 17.57 11.47 -3.52
CA THR A 221 17.36 12.87 -3.11
C THR A 221 18.57 13.71 -3.55
N PRO A 222 18.54 15.05 -3.43
CA PRO A 222 19.71 15.87 -3.77
C PRO A 222 20.93 15.59 -2.89
N ASP A 223 20.70 15.06 -1.68
CA ASP A 223 21.74 14.89 -0.65
C ASP A 223 22.20 13.44 -0.48
N GLN A 224 21.36 12.47 -0.84
CA GLN A 224 21.64 11.04 -0.63
C GLN A 224 20.87 10.11 -1.57
N THR A 225 21.44 8.93 -1.77
CA THR A 225 20.85 7.77 -2.44
C THR A 225 20.68 6.64 -1.43
N LEU A 226 19.50 6.03 -1.42
CA LEU A 226 19.19 4.84 -0.63
C LEU A 226 18.84 3.69 -1.57
N GLU A 227 19.43 2.52 -1.34
CA GLU A 227 19.07 1.26 -1.99
C GLU A 227 18.43 0.32 -0.97
N HIS A 228 17.30 -0.26 -1.33
CA HIS A 228 16.57 -1.23 -0.53
C HIS A 228 16.36 -2.51 -1.33
N ARG A 229 17.03 -3.58 -0.93
CA ARG A 229 16.80 -4.91 -1.51
C ARG A 229 15.52 -5.49 -0.92
N SER A 230 14.60 -5.91 -1.79
CA SER A 230 13.30 -6.44 -1.39
C SER A 230 13.45 -7.56 -0.36
N THR A 231 12.72 -7.46 0.73
CA THR A 231 12.69 -8.47 1.79
C THR A 231 11.65 -9.55 1.56
N HIS A 232 10.77 -9.37 0.57
CA HIS A 232 9.69 -10.29 0.23
C HIS A 232 9.60 -10.55 -1.27
N GLY A 233 9.23 -11.79 -1.61
CA GLY A 233 9.05 -12.23 -2.99
C GLY A 233 9.31 -13.72 -3.14
N ARG A 234 9.13 -14.24 -4.35
CA ARG A 234 9.45 -15.63 -4.70
C ARG A 234 10.44 -15.67 -5.86
N GLY A 235 11.42 -16.56 -5.78
CA GLY A 235 12.41 -16.74 -6.85
C GLY A 235 13.44 -15.62 -6.97
N ILE A 236 13.59 -14.80 -5.93
CA ILE A 236 14.58 -13.72 -5.84
C ILE A 236 15.46 -13.92 -4.60
N ASP A 237 16.68 -13.38 -4.62
CA ASP A 237 17.53 -13.25 -3.45
C ASP A 237 17.05 -12.07 -2.59
N LEU A 238 16.77 -12.36 -1.32
CA LEU A 238 16.05 -11.45 -0.42
C LEU A 238 17.00 -10.59 0.40
N GLY A 239 16.56 -9.37 0.69
CA GLY A 239 17.17 -8.49 1.68
C GLY A 239 16.92 -8.96 3.11
N GLU A 240 17.81 -8.53 4.01
CA GLU A 240 17.71 -8.73 5.45
C GLU A 240 17.50 -7.42 6.22
N SER A 241 17.55 -6.27 5.52
CA SER A 241 17.37 -4.94 6.10
C SER A 241 15.90 -4.51 6.02
N PHE A 242 15.42 -3.79 7.04
CA PHE A 242 14.08 -3.22 7.02
C PHE A 242 13.90 -2.23 5.86
N ALA A 243 12.69 -2.21 5.28
CA ALA A 243 12.29 -1.17 4.34
C ALA A 243 12.48 0.23 4.96
N PRO A 244 13.15 1.17 4.28
CA PRO A 244 13.54 2.44 4.87
C PRO A 244 12.42 3.49 4.81
N VAL A 245 12.47 4.43 5.76
CA VAL A 245 11.75 5.71 5.73
C VAL A 245 12.76 6.85 5.70
N ILE A 246 12.60 7.78 4.77
CA ILE A 246 13.47 8.96 4.63
C ILE A 246 12.66 10.25 4.72
N SER A 247 13.14 11.22 5.49
CA SER A 247 12.54 12.55 5.56
C SER A 247 12.89 13.36 4.31
N THR A 248 11.86 13.94 3.69
CA THR A 248 11.98 14.79 2.51
C THR A 248 11.05 15.99 2.62
N ASP A 249 11.18 16.95 1.72
CA ASP A 249 10.26 18.08 1.64
C ASP A 249 8.81 17.67 1.32
N VAL A 250 8.61 16.48 0.72
CA VAL A 250 7.27 15.93 0.45
C VAL A 250 6.64 15.31 1.70
N GLY A 251 7.44 15.08 2.73
CA GLY A 251 7.11 14.27 3.89
C GLY A 251 8.06 13.09 4.04
N ASN A 252 7.78 12.24 5.03
CA ASN A 252 8.53 11.02 5.23
C ASN A 252 8.12 9.99 4.16
N VAL A 253 9.06 9.58 3.30
CA VAL A 253 8.81 8.62 2.22
C VAL A 253 9.27 7.24 2.67
N GLY A 254 8.33 6.29 2.79
CA GLY A 254 8.60 4.87 3.00
C GLY A 254 8.71 4.14 1.67
N LEU A 255 9.76 3.33 1.49
CA LEU A 255 10.03 2.65 0.23
C LEU A 255 9.53 1.20 0.26
N LEU A 256 8.83 0.78 -0.79
CA LEU A 256 8.34 -0.60 -0.98
C LEU A 256 8.82 -1.13 -2.34
N CYS A 257 9.43 -2.31 -2.32
CA CYS A 257 9.93 -2.98 -3.53
C CYS A 257 9.08 -4.21 -3.87
N GLY A 258 8.59 -4.30 -5.11
CA GLY A 258 7.94 -5.52 -5.62
C GLY A 258 6.77 -5.97 -4.74
N ASP A 259 6.87 -7.20 -4.23
CA ASP A 259 5.83 -7.85 -3.45
C ASP A 259 5.63 -7.28 -2.03
N GLU A 260 6.54 -6.43 -1.53
CA GLU A 260 6.41 -5.82 -0.19
C GLU A 260 5.14 -5.00 -0.02
N GLY A 261 4.65 -4.34 -1.08
CA GLY A 261 3.38 -3.61 -1.03
C GLY A 261 2.17 -4.51 -0.82
N LEU A 262 2.29 -5.81 -1.09
CA LEU A 262 1.26 -6.81 -0.82
C LEU A 262 1.32 -7.33 0.63
N VAL A 263 2.36 -6.99 1.40
CA VAL A 263 2.56 -7.45 2.77
C VAL A 263 2.14 -6.36 3.77
N PRO A 264 1.04 -6.54 4.53
CA PRO A 264 0.53 -5.50 5.41
C PRO A 264 1.50 -5.17 6.55
N GLU A 265 2.28 -6.14 7.01
CA GLU A 265 3.27 -5.92 8.07
C GLU A 265 4.33 -4.89 7.66
N VAL A 266 4.80 -4.91 6.40
CA VAL A 266 5.81 -3.95 5.91
C VAL A 266 5.20 -2.54 5.85
N GLY A 267 4.03 -2.38 5.23
CA GLY A 267 3.35 -1.09 5.16
C GLY A 267 3.04 -0.50 6.55
N ARG A 268 2.62 -1.36 7.50
CA ARG A 268 2.38 -0.96 8.88
C ARG A 268 3.67 -0.53 9.58
N CYS A 269 4.77 -1.26 9.41
CA CYS A 269 6.05 -0.89 10.01
C CYS A 269 6.50 0.49 9.49
N LEU A 270 6.45 0.74 8.17
CA LEU A 270 6.76 2.05 7.59
C LEU A 270 5.87 3.17 8.15
N ALA A 271 4.58 2.91 8.36
CA ALA A 271 3.67 3.90 8.95
C ALA A 271 4.02 4.20 10.43
N LEU A 272 4.45 3.20 11.20
CA LEU A 272 4.91 3.37 12.59
C LEU A 272 6.29 4.03 12.67
N GLU A 273 7.11 3.92 11.62
CA GLU A 273 8.34 4.72 11.43
C GLU A 273 8.04 6.17 11.00
N GLY A 274 6.76 6.51 10.78
CA GLY A 274 6.32 7.86 10.51
C GLY A 274 6.21 8.23 9.04
N ALA A 275 6.11 7.25 8.13
CA ALA A 275 5.85 7.49 6.71
C ALA A 275 4.55 8.31 6.51
N ASP A 276 4.64 9.31 5.63
CA ASP A 276 3.53 10.09 5.11
C ASP A 276 3.11 9.60 3.71
N VAL A 277 4.07 9.07 2.96
CA VAL A 277 3.89 8.53 1.62
C VAL A 277 4.60 7.19 1.53
N LEU A 278 3.91 6.17 1.00
CA LEU A 278 4.51 4.91 0.57
C LEU A 278 4.82 5.02 -0.93
N ALA A 279 6.10 4.98 -1.30
CA ALA A 279 6.56 4.90 -2.67
C ALA A 279 6.75 3.42 -3.02
N TRP A 280 5.87 2.88 -3.87
CA TRP A 280 5.84 1.46 -4.19
C TRP A 280 6.12 1.24 -5.68
N SER A 281 7.28 0.64 -5.97
CA SER A 281 7.67 0.23 -7.32
C SER A 281 7.52 -1.28 -7.46
N SER A 282 6.51 -1.71 -8.21
CA SER A 282 6.25 -3.11 -8.55
C SER A 282 6.69 -3.42 -9.99
N PHE A 283 7.03 -4.68 -10.26
CA PHE A 283 7.57 -5.13 -11.56
C PHE A 283 6.51 -5.68 -12.52
N GLY A 284 5.25 -5.77 -12.08
CA GLY A 284 4.19 -6.36 -12.90
C GLY A 284 2.78 -5.95 -12.51
N GLU A 285 1.87 -6.06 -13.46
CA GLU A 285 0.45 -5.87 -13.25
C GLU A 285 -0.14 -7.06 -12.49
N HIS A 286 -0.92 -6.76 -11.45
CA HIS A 286 -1.75 -7.72 -10.76
C HIS A 286 -3.14 -7.09 -10.51
N PRO A 287 -4.26 -7.84 -10.65
CA PRO A 287 -5.61 -7.30 -10.44
C PRO A 287 -5.85 -6.66 -9.07
N MET A 288 -5.03 -7.04 -8.08
CA MET A 288 -5.08 -6.49 -6.73
C MET A 288 -4.23 -5.22 -6.52
N ASN A 289 -3.34 -4.82 -7.45
CA ASN A 289 -2.39 -3.71 -7.22
C ASN A 289 -3.09 -2.43 -6.72
N GLU A 290 -4.15 -2.00 -7.41
CA GLU A 290 -4.91 -0.82 -6.99
C GLU A 290 -5.59 -1.02 -5.63
N ARG A 291 -6.27 -2.16 -5.42
CA ARG A 291 -6.94 -2.46 -4.15
C ARG A 291 -5.95 -2.50 -2.98
N MET A 292 -4.75 -3.02 -3.20
CA MET A 292 -3.69 -3.04 -2.21
C MET A 292 -3.17 -1.63 -1.94
N ALA A 293 -2.90 -0.81 -2.96
CA ALA A 293 -2.50 0.58 -2.76
C ALA A 293 -3.55 1.37 -1.95
N ARG A 294 -4.85 1.22 -2.27
CA ARG A 294 -5.96 1.82 -1.53
C ARG A 294 -6.00 1.32 -0.08
N THR A 295 -5.82 0.02 0.13
CA THR A 295 -5.77 -0.62 1.45
C THR A 295 -4.63 -0.09 2.30
N ARG A 296 -3.40 -0.04 1.76
CA ARG A 296 -2.20 0.47 2.46
C ARG A 296 -2.38 1.92 2.87
N SER A 297 -3.03 2.73 2.04
CA SER A 297 -3.33 4.12 2.35
C SER A 297 -4.37 4.26 3.47
N ASP A 298 -5.53 3.62 3.35
CA ASP A 298 -6.62 3.73 4.33
C ASP A 298 -6.21 3.16 5.70
N GLU A 299 -5.62 1.96 5.73
CA GLU A 299 -5.31 1.29 7.00
C GLU A 299 -4.21 1.99 7.81
N ASN A 300 -3.33 2.73 7.15
CA ASN A 300 -2.19 3.44 7.77
C ASN A 300 -2.36 4.96 7.80
N ARG A 301 -3.42 5.48 7.16
CA ARG A 301 -3.64 6.92 6.91
C ARG A 301 -2.42 7.61 6.32
N VAL A 302 -1.95 7.09 5.20
CA VAL A 302 -0.80 7.61 4.43
C VAL A 302 -1.19 7.73 2.97
N TYR A 303 -0.46 8.54 2.20
CA TYR A 303 -0.53 8.44 0.75
C TYR A 303 0.16 7.15 0.30
N THR A 304 -0.32 6.51 -0.77
CA THR A 304 0.44 5.46 -1.47
C THR A 304 0.52 5.82 -2.94
N THR A 305 1.75 5.92 -3.44
CA THR A 305 2.07 6.08 -4.85
C THR A 305 2.63 4.77 -5.35
N ALA A 306 1.78 3.99 -6.02
CA ALA A 306 2.12 2.66 -6.50
C ALA A 306 2.24 2.67 -8.02
N ALA A 307 3.38 2.22 -8.53
CA ALA A 307 3.67 2.12 -9.96
C ALA A 307 4.04 0.68 -10.32
N TRP A 308 3.57 0.23 -11.48
CA TRP A 308 3.93 -1.06 -12.05
C TRP A 308 4.04 -0.96 -13.56
N THR A 309 4.52 -2.01 -14.22
CA THR A 309 4.56 -2.06 -15.68
C THR A 309 3.14 -1.93 -16.24
N GLY A 310 2.90 -0.91 -17.08
CA GLY A 310 1.59 -0.65 -17.70
C GLY A 310 0.53 0.01 -16.81
N GLY A 311 0.84 0.38 -15.56
CA GLY A 311 -0.13 1.08 -14.71
C GLY A 311 0.45 1.75 -13.47
N GLY A 312 -0.42 2.41 -12.72
CA GLY A 312 -0.05 3.08 -11.48
C GLY A 312 -1.19 3.91 -10.89
N VAL A 313 -1.14 4.16 -9.60
CA VAL A 313 -2.16 4.93 -8.87
C VAL A 313 -1.53 5.75 -7.74
N ILE A 314 -2.08 6.95 -7.52
CA ILE A 314 -1.83 7.73 -6.30
C ILE A 314 -3.12 7.69 -5.49
N THR A 315 -3.01 7.23 -4.24
CA THR A 315 -4.16 7.13 -3.33
C THR A 315 -3.95 8.03 -2.13
N SER A 316 -5.04 8.67 -1.70
CA SER A 316 -5.09 9.52 -0.51
C SER A 316 -5.10 8.70 0.77
N PRO A 317 -4.82 9.32 1.95
CA PRO A 317 -4.92 8.67 3.26
C PRO A 317 -6.27 8.00 3.56
N THR A 318 -7.34 8.30 2.84
CA THR A 318 -8.64 7.62 2.99
C THR A 318 -8.82 6.43 2.04
N GLY A 319 -7.77 6.04 1.33
CA GLY A 319 -7.81 5.02 0.28
C GLY A 319 -8.53 5.44 -1.00
N ALA A 320 -8.93 6.72 -1.13
CA ALA A 320 -9.54 7.21 -2.37
C ALA A 320 -8.45 7.48 -3.43
N PRO A 321 -8.61 7.00 -4.67
CA PRO A 321 -7.68 7.32 -5.75
C PRO A 321 -7.74 8.81 -6.07
N LEU A 322 -6.58 9.47 -6.08
CA LEU A 322 -6.42 10.85 -6.53
C LEU A 322 -6.19 10.92 -8.03
N THR A 323 -5.45 9.96 -8.56
CA THR A 323 -5.24 9.76 -10.00
C THR A 323 -4.78 8.34 -10.26
N ALA A 324 -5.00 7.84 -11.48
CA ALA A 324 -4.50 6.57 -11.96
C ALA A 324 -3.98 6.72 -13.39
N VAL A 325 -2.95 5.93 -13.75
CA VAL A 325 -2.42 5.82 -15.10
C VAL A 325 -3.50 5.20 -15.99
N PRO A 326 -3.89 5.86 -17.10
CA PRO A 326 -4.86 5.27 -18.03
C PRO A 326 -4.33 3.96 -18.62
N ALA A 327 -5.18 2.93 -18.62
CA ALA A 327 -4.82 1.60 -19.11
C ALA A 327 -4.33 1.65 -20.57
N GLY A 328 -3.26 0.90 -20.87
CA GLY A 328 -2.66 0.84 -22.21
C GLY A 328 -1.89 2.10 -22.61
N THR A 329 -1.54 2.96 -21.65
CA THR A 329 -0.72 4.15 -21.87
C THR A 329 0.53 4.14 -21.02
N ASP A 330 1.58 4.81 -21.50
CA ASP A 330 2.82 5.06 -20.74
C ASP A 330 2.84 6.47 -20.13
N LEU A 331 1.66 7.05 -19.91
CA LEU A 331 1.54 8.41 -19.41
C LEU A 331 1.89 8.47 -17.92
N ALA A 332 2.68 9.46 -17.56
CA ALA A 332 2.79 9.87 -16.16
C ALA A 332 1.52 10.58 -15.73
N MET A 333 1.09 10.32 -14.50
CA MET A 333 0.01 11.04 -13.86
C MET A 333 0.52 11.71 -12.59
N ALA A 334 -0.03 12.86 -12.23
CA ALA A 334 0.40 13.59 -11.05
C ALA A 334 -0.78 14.17 -10.28
N ALA A 335 -0.68 14.19 -8.95
CA ALA A 335 -1.70 14.72 -8.06
C ALA A 335 -1.07 15.67 -7.03
N GLN A 336 -1.85 16.65 -6.58
CA GLN A 336 -1.50 17.43 -5.40
C GLN A 336 -1.79 16.61 -4.14
N VAL A 337 -0.86 16.67 -3.20
CA VAL A 337 -0.97 16.05 -1.88
C VAL A 337 -0.68 17.09 -0.81
N ASN A 338 -1.15 16.82 0.41
CA ASN A 338 -0.89 17.69 1.55
C ASN A 338 -0.47 16.83 2.73
N ARG A 339 0.75 17.03 3.23
CA ARG A 339 1.32 16.22 4.31
C ARG A 339 0.44 16.20 5.56
N ALA A 340 -0.30 17.28 5.85
CA ALA A 340 -1.21 17.34 6.98
C ALA A 340 -2.31 16.27 6.94
N ASN A 341 -2.77 15.87 5.74
CA ASN A 341 -3.75 14.80 5.60
C ASN A 341 -3.18 13.43 5.98
N ALA A 342 -1.90 13.17 5.71
CA ALA A 342 -1.23 11.94 6.12
C ALA A 342 -0.90 11.95 7.62
N ARG A 343 -0.71 13.13 8.21
CA ARG A 343 -0.52 13.30 9.66
C ARG A 343 -1.83 13.17 10.44
N TRP A 344 -2.99 13.33 9.78
CA TRP A 344 -4.28 13.07 10.40
C TRP A 344 -4.66 11.58 10.39
N LYS A 345 -4.34 10.90 11.49
CA LYS A 345 -4.53 9.44 11.63
C LYS A 345 -5.91 9.01 12.15
N ASP A 346 -6.84 9.93 12.39
CA ASP A 346 -8.19 9.56 12.88
C ASP A 346 -9.05 8.95 11.78
N MET A 347 -9.50 7.72 12.01
CA MET A 347 -10.39 6.96 11.14
C MET A 347 -11.84 7.42 11.24
N ALA A 348 -12.27 7.61 12.48
CA ALA A 348 -13.60 7.96 12.92
C ALA A 348 -13.47 8.63 14.31
N PRO A 349 -14.52 9.24 14.87
CA PRO A 349 -14.46 9.78 16.22
C PRO A 349 -13.94 8.73 17.22
N SER A 350 -12.87 9.08 17.95
CA SER A 350 -12.20 8.20 18.92
C SER A 350 -11.55 6.93 18.34
N THR A 351 -11.30 6.88 17.03
CA THR A 351 -10.56 5.77 16.39
C THR A 351 -9.36 6.32 15.65
N HIS A 352 -8.17 5.93 16.05
CA HIS A 352 -6.90 6.38 15.51
C HIS A 352 -6.10 5.19 14.95
N ALA A 353 -5.66 5.28 13.68
CA ALA A 353 -5.13 4.15 12.92
C ALA A 353 -3.87 3.51 13.53
N LEU A 354 -3.03 4.28 14.22
CA LEU A 354 -1.77 3.82 14.82
C LEU A 354 -1.85 3.60 16.33
N ARG A 355 -2.30 4.61 17.09
CA ARG A 355 -2.46 4.57 18.55
C ARG A 355 -3.34 3.42 19.06
N ASP A 356 -4.49 3.16 18.44
CA ASP A 356 -5.48 2.22 18.99
C ASP A 356 -5.18 0.74 18.61
N ARG A 357 -3.92 0.45 18.29
CA ARG A 357 -3.40 -0.91 18.12
C ARG A 357 -3.26 -1.59 19.48
N VAL A 358 -3.08 -2.92 19.47
CA VAL A 358 -2.91 -3.75 20.67
C VAL A 358 -1.62 -4.58 20.55
N PRO A 359 -0.43 -3.96 20.66
CA PRO A 359 0.85 -4.61 20.38
C PRO A 359 1.08 -5.93 21.15
N GLU A 360 0.61 -6.01 22.39
CA GLU A 360 0.70 -7.20 23.23
C GLU A 360 -0.05 -8.42 22.65
N ALA A 361 -1.04 -8.20 21.78
CA ALA A 361 -1.78 -9.26 21.10
C ALA A 361 -1.09 -9.76 19.82
N TYR A 362 -0.01 -9.12 19.37
CA TYR A 362 0.59 -9.38 18.06
C TYR A 362 1.77 -10.36 18.10
N GLY A 363 2.01 -11.04 19.22
CA GLY A 363 3.14 -11.97 19.39
C GLY A 363 3.23 -13.06 18.32
N ALA A 364 2.09 -13.55 17.81
CA ALA A 364 2.07 -14.51 16.70
C ALA A 364 2.62 -13.94 15.38
N LEU A 365 2.54 -12.61 15.19
CA LEU A 365 2.96 -11.95 13.95
C LEU A 365 4.48 -11.89 13.81
N VAL A 366 5.21 -11.86 14.93
CA VAL A 366 6.68 -11.75 14.95
C VAL A 366 7.37 -13.09 15.22
N SER A 367 6.61 -14.17 15.36
CA SER A 367 7.13 -15.51 15.62
C SER A 367 7.15 -16.38 14.35
N ASN A 368 8.17 -17.23 14.21
CA ASN A 368 8.28 -18.23 13.15
C ASN A 368 7.44 -19.51 13.42
N ARG A 369 6.39 -19.43 14.24
CA ARG A 369 5.60 -20.60 14.64
C ARG A 369 4.90 -21.26 13.46
#